data_AF-A0A8T7ACB8-F1
#
_entry.id   AF-A0A8T7ACB8-F1
#
_cell.length_a   1.000
_cell.length_b   1.000
_cell.length_c   1.000
_cell.angle_alpha   90.00
_cell.angle_beta   90.00
_cell.angle_gamma   90.00
#
_symmetry.space_group_name_H-M   'P 1'
#
loop_
_entity.id
_entity.type
_entity.pdbx_description
1 polymer ?
#
loop_
_entity_poly.entity_id
_entity_poly.type
_entity_poly.pdbx_seq_one_letter_code
_entity_poly.pdbx_strand_id
1 'polypeptide(L)' 'MQIIYLLIPLSLVLVGVALWGFFWAVKNGQFDDLDSPAIDILNDDAAQAEDTEQAKQTQAAGEIPVKPDSSSEV' A
#
# COMPACT_ATOMS: atom_id res chain seq x y z
N MET A 1 20.97 -45.61 18.32
CA MET A 1 21.01 -44.41 19.19
C MET A 1 22.08 -43.41 18.72
N GLN A 2 22.00 -42.91 17.49
CA GLN A 2 22.98 -41.97 16.92
C GLN A 2 22.31 -40.73 16.30
N ILE A 3 21.05 -40.87 15.86
CA ILE A 3 20.25 -39.80 15.28
C ILE A 3 20.07 -38.60 16.23
N ILE A 4 20.13 -38.81 17.54
CA ILE A 4 20.01 -37.74 18.52
C ILE A 4 21.13 -36.70 18.40
N TYR A 5 22.34 -37.13 17.98
CA TYR A 5 23.46 -36.23 17.73
C TYR A 5 23.27 -35.36 16.49
N LEU A 6 22.37 -35.74 15.58
CA LEU A 6 21.98 -34.92 14.43
C LEU A 6 20.77 -34.03 14.76
N LEU A 7 19.78 -34.57 15.47
CA LEU A 7 18.53 -33.89 15.79
C LEU A 7 18.71 -32.69 16.73
N ILE A 8 19.57 -32.81 17.75
CA ILE A 8 19.83 -31.74 18.72
C ILE A 8 20.43 -30.48 18.03
N PRO A 9 21.53 -30.56 17.27
CA PRO A 9 22.06 -29.37 16.62
C PRO A 9 21.11 -28.84 15.53
N LEU A 10 20.42 -29.72 14.81
CA LEU A 10 19.46 -29.30 13.79
C LEU A 10 18.30 -28.49 14.40
N SER A 11 17.77 -28.91 15.54
CA SER A 11 16.70 -28.17 16.23
C SER A 11 17.19 -26.83 16.78
N LEU A 12 18.40 -26.78 17.35
CA LEU A 12 19.06 -25.55 17.80
C LEU A 12 19.22 -24.54 16.66
N VAL A 13 19.64 -24.98 15.48
CA VAL A 13 19.74 -24.13 14.29
C VAL A 13 18.35 -23.63 13.87
N LEU A 14 17.35 -24.50 13.81
CA LEU A 14 15.98 -24.11 13.46
C LEU A 14 15.43 -23.03 14.41
N VAL A 15 15.59 -23.23 15.71
CA VAL A 15 15.18 -22.26 16.74
C VAL A 15 15.97 -20.96 16.60
N GLY A 16 17.28 -21.03 16.36
CA GLY A 16 18.12 -19.85 16.13
C GLY A 16 17.65 -19.02 14.93
N VAL A 17 17.33 -19.67 13.81
CA VAL A 17 16.80 -19.00 12.60
C VAL A 17 15.42 -18.41 12.88
N ALA A 18 14.54 -19.14 13.57
CA ALA A 18 13.21 -18.65 13.93
C ALA A 18 13.29 -17.40 14.82
N LEU A 19 14.14 -17.41 15.86
CA LEU A 19 14.37 -16.27 16.74
C LEU A 19 14.97 -15.09 15.97
N TRP A 20 15.97 -15.33 15.13
CA TRP A 20 16.56 -14.29 14.28
C TRP A 20 15.50 -13.63 13.39
N GLY A 21 14.70 -14.44 12.69
CA GLY A 21 13.62 -13.95 11.82
C GLY A 21 12.56 -13.17 12.59
N PHE A 22 12.18 -13.64 13.78
CA PHE A 22 11.26 -12.95 14.67
C PHE A 22 11.78 -11.57 15.09
N PHE A 23 13.02 -11.47 15.58
CA PHE A 23 13.60 -10.19 15.98
C PHE A 23 13.79 -9.24 14.78
N TRP A 24 14.12 -9.78 13.60
CA TRP A 24 14.19 -8.99 12.37
C TRP A 24 12.83 -8.40 11.99
N ALA A 25 11.77 -9.20 12.00
CA ALA A 25 10.41 -8.75 11.69
C ALA A 25 9.90 -7.69 12.68
N VAL A 26 10.16 -7.89 13.98
CA VAL A 26 9.83 -6.91 15.04
C VAL A 26 10.57 -5.58 14.80
N LYS A 27 11.87 -5.62 14.49
CA LYS A 27 12.65 -4.39 14.24
C LYS A 27 12.25 -3.70 12.94
N ASN A 28 11.80 -4.45 11.94
CA ASN A 28 11.37 -3.91 10.65
C ASN A 28 9.98 -3.25 10.69
N GLY A 29 9.34 -3.14 11.86
CA GLY A 29 8.10 -2.38 12.00
C GLY A 29 6.92 -3.01 11.27
N GLN A 30 6.91 -4.34 11.03
CA GLN A 30 5.80 -5.01 10.34
C GLN A 30 4.45 -4.92 11.09
N PHE A 31 4.46 -4.39 12.31
CA PHE A 31 3.29 -4.15 13.15
C PHE A 31 2.77 -2.71 13.09
N ASP A 32 3.52 -1.78 12.47
CA ASP A 32 3.18 -0.35 12.39
C ASP A 32 2.11 -0.07 11.32
N ASP A 33 2.02 -0.94 10.31
CA ASP A 33 1.08 -0.79 9.17
C ASP A 33 -0.29 -1.48 9.42
N LEU A 34 -0.53 -2.00 10.63
CA LEU A 34 -1.84 -2.56 11.01
C LEU A 34 -2.84 -1.49 11.46
N ASP A 35 -2.36 -0.27 11.73
CA ASP A 35 -3.19 0.85 12.17
C ASP A 35 -3.77 1.67 11.00
N SER A 36 -3.29 1.46 9.77
CA SER A 36 -3.66 2.29 8.61
C SER A 36 -5.05 2.07 7.99
N PRO A 37 -5.67 0.88 7.95
CA PRO A 37 -6.96 0.71 7.25
C PRO A 37 -8.20 1.01 8.10
N ALA A 38 -8.07 1.10 9.43
CA ALA A 38 -9.24 1.17 10.32
C ALA A 38 -9.89 2.57 10.37
N ILE A 39 -9.15 3.61 9.98
CA ILE A 39 -9.60 5.01 10.01
C ILE A 39 -10.24 5.46 8.69
N ASP A 40 -10.00 4.74 7.59
CA ASP A 40 -10.57 5.07 6.28
C ASP A 40 -12.08 4.78 6.22
N ILE A 41 -12.54 3.74 6.94
CA ILE A 41 -13.94 3.28 6.92
C ILE A 41 -14.88 4.17 7.74
N LEU A 42 -14.35 4.94 8.70
CA LEU A 42 -15.13 5.89 9.52
C LEU A 42 -15.08 7.32 8.98
N ASN A 43 -14.21 7.60 8.01
CA ASN A 43 -14.01 8.92 7.42
C ASN A 43 -14.53 9.02 5.98
N ASP A 44 -15.52 8.20 5.60
CA ASP A 44 -16.21 8.26 4.30
C ASP A 44 -16.88 9.64 4.04
N ASP A 45 -17.03 10.47 5.07
CA ASP A 45 -17.54 11.84 4.98
C ASP A 45 -16.44 12.90 4.71
N ALA A 46 -15.15 12.56 4.73
CA ALA A 46 -14.04 13.48 4.45
C ALA A 46 -13.43 13.31 3.04
N ALA A 47 -13.73 12.21 2.34
CA ALA A 47 -13.29 11.95 0.97
C ALA A 47 -13.97 12.84 -0.09
N GLN A 48 -14.72 13.86 0.31
CA GLN A 48 -15.25 14.86 -0.62
C GLN A 48 -14.33 16.06 -0.86
N ALA A 49 -13.17 16.14 -0.20
CA ALA A 49 -12.26 17.29 -0.34
C ALA A 49 -11.00 17.05 -1.19
N GLU A 50 -10.49 15.82 -1.36
CA GLU A 50 -9.18 15.62 -2.02
C GLU A 50 -9.21 14.78 -3.31
N ASP A 51 -10.31 14.09 -3.61
CA ASP A 51 -10.53 13.41 -4.90
C ASP A 51 -10.92 14.35 -6.05
N THR A 52 -11.06 15.65 -5.77
CA THR A 52 -11.30 16.64 -6.83
C THR A 52 -10.02 17.03 -7.59
N GLU A 53 -8.82 16.70 -7.08
CA GLU A 53 -7.57 17.16 -7.71
C GLU A 53 -6.88 16.11 -8.60
N GLN A 54 -7.06 14.81 -8.36
CA GLN A 54 -6.52 13.77 -9.25
C GLN A 54 -7.49 13.32 -10.35
N ALA A 55 -8.81 13.42 -10.14
CA ALA A 55 -9.79 13.14 -11.20
C ALA A 55 -9.86 14.23 -12.28
N LYS A 56 -9.32 15.43 -12.02
CA LYS A 56 -9.33 16.56 -12.98
C LYS A 56 -8.13 16.62 -13.93
N GLN A 57 -7.08 15.80 -13.73
CA GLN A 57 -5.92 15.79 -14.66
C GLN A 57 -5.99 14.71 -15.75
N THR A 58 -6.81 13.66 -15.58
CA THR A 58 -7.01 12.66 -16.66
C THR A 58 -8.14 13.05 -17.63
N GLN A 59 -8.99 14.02 -17.27
CA GLN A 59 -10.00 14.64 -18.15
C GLN A 59 -9.60 16.08 -18.54
N ALA A 60 -8.36 16.30 -18.96
CA ALA A 60 -7.91 17.58 -19.52
C ALA A 60 -6.98 17.42 -20.74
N ALA A 61 -6.92 16.22 -21.33
CA ALA A 61 -6.08 15.92 -22.48
C ALA A 61 -6.85 15.23 -23.64
N GLY A 62 -8.16 15.49 -23.77
CA GLY A 62 -8.99 14.87 -24.80
C GLY A 62 -10.10 15.75 -25.40
N GLU A 63 -10.32 16.97 -24.92
CA GLU A 63 -11.28 17.89 -25.53
C GLU A 63 -10.53 19.03 -26.22
N ILE A 64 -10.43 18.90 -27.54
CA ILE A 64 -9.97 19.99 -28.41
C ILE A 64 -10.96 21.15 -28.22
N PRO A 65 -10.49 22.35 -27.85
CA PRO A 65 -11.35 23.46 -27.49
C PRO A 65 -12.12 23.97 -28.72
N VAL A 66 -13.42 24.20 -28.50
CA VAL A 66 -14.33 24.93 -29.39
C VAL A 66 -13.67 26.23 -29.83
N LYS A 67 -13.41 26.37 -31.14
CA LYS A 67 -13.02 27.65 -31.74
C LYS A 67 -14.27 28.55 -31.79
N PRO A 68 -14.22 29.76 -31.21
CA PRO A 68 -15.36 30.66 -31.27
C PRO A 68 -15.36 31.42 -32.61
N ASP A 69 -16.58 31.65 -33.08
CA ASP A 69 -17.00 32.81 -33.84
C ASP A 69 -16.49 32.95 -35.29
N SER A 70 -17.42 32.89 -36.24
CA SER A 70 -17.59 33.95 -37.24
C SER A 70 -18.77 33.61 -38.15
N SER A 71 -19.67 34.58 -38.32
CA SER A 71 -20.40 34.85 -39.57
C SER A 71 -21.53 33.88 -39.93
N SER A 72 -22.80 34.28 -39.77
CA SER A 72 -23.54 35.17 -40.68
C SER A 72 -23.76 34.56 -42.07
N GLU A 73 -25.05 34.47 -42.44
CA GLU A 73 -25.54 34.39 -43.84
C GLU A 73 -25.23 33.05 -44.54
N VAL A 74 -26.16 32.28 -45.09
CA VAL A 74 -27.45 32.54 -45.77
C VAL A 74 -28.30 31.26 -45.66
#